data_AF-A0A1X0RJU3-F1
#
_entry.id   AF-A0A1X0RJU3-F1
#
_cell.length_a   1.000
_cell.length_b   1.000
_cell.length_c   1.000
_cell.angle_alpha   90.00
_cell.angle_beta   90.00
_cell.angle_gamma   90.00
#
_symmetry.space_group_name_H-M   'P 1'
#
loop_
_entity.id
_entity.type
_entity.pdbx_description
1 polymer ?
#
loop_
_entity_poly.entity_id
_entity_poly.type
_entity_poly.pdbx_seq_one_letter_code
_entity_poly.pdbx_strand_id
1 'polypeptide(L)'
;LNIVDLSSTAAKDILRSEIGNDRYNLIVEETKLEPVTLSTYATELSNALNEASLSSQILRQALYNNGFRSDFDLVAHNDAGFIEVTTRYFLDMMNSPQNPINKTMLERTSAAYLIIYLVNQLFLPNNDIIELAWLEREFYLTDRSKFDGILFKVGNKSIAPVIIEFSGGINDKTSSRKNSNDIEKLYRNMAKIMKDTDTDQMFCMRCYGLNIYFEKLHKYDDVMYRSITANIEIPNTPRKL
;
A
#
# COMPACT_ATOMS: atom_id res chain seq x y z
N LEU A 1 -16.40 7.80 -13.53
CA LEU A 1 -16.75 7.83 -12.10
C LEU A 1 -16.79 9.30 -11.67
N ASN A 2 -17.78 9.74 -10.89
CA ASN A 2 -17.79 11.11 -10.34
C ASN A 2 -16.78 11.22 -9.18
N ILE A 3 -15.51 10.99 -9.49
CA ILE A 3 -14.39 10.96 -8.55
C ILE A 3 -13.26 11.79 -9.13
N VAL A 4 -12.77 12.76 -8.37
CA VAL A 4 -11.66 13.64 -8.76
C VAL A 4 -10.34 13.02 -8.30
N ASP A 5 -9.34 12.96 -9.19
CA ASP A 5 -8.04 12.37 -8.90
C ASP A 5 -7.02 13.42 -8.45
N LEU A 6 -6.80 13.52 -7.14
CA LEU A 6 -5.84 14.46 -6.54
C LEU A 6 -4.37 14.02 -6.71
N SER A 7 -4.11 12.84 -7.28
CA SER A 7 -2.76 12.43 -7.66
C SER A 7 -2.39 12.86 -9.08
N SER A 8 -3.37 13.17 -9.92
CA SER A 8 -3.14 13.71 -11.26
C SER A 8 -2.90 15.22 -11.23
N THR A 9 -1.75 15.66 -11.75
CA THR A 9 -1.44 17.10 -11.90
C THR A 9 -2.49 17.80 -12.75
N ALA A 10 -2.89 17.20 -13.88
CA ALA A 10 -3.90 17.77 -14.77
C ALA A 10 -5.27 17.93 -14.08
N ALA A 11 -5.69 16.93 -13.28
CA ALA A 11 -6.95 17.03 -12.55
C ALA A 11 -6.88 18.10 -11.45
N LYS A 12 -5.74 18.24 -10.77
CA LYS A 12 -5.51 19.32 -9.79
C LYS A 12 -5.57 20.70 -10.42
N ASP A 13 -4.97 20.88 -11.59
CA ASP A 13 -4.99 22.16 -12.31
C ASP A 13 -6.41 22.53 -12.74
N ILE A 14 -7.16 21.56 -13.30
CA ILE A 14 -8.57 21.75 -13.66
C ILE A 14 -9.40 22.09 -12.42
N LEU A 15 -9.30 21.30 -11.35
CA LEU A 15 -10.04 21.53 -10.11
C LEU A 15 -9.76 22.94 -9.57
N ARG A 16 -8.48 23.32 -9.46
CA ARG A 16 -8.08 24.66 -8.98
C ARG A 16 -8.66 25.78 -9.84
N SER A 17 -8.72 25.59 -11.16
CA SER A 17 -9.29 26.57 -12.09
C SER A 17 -10.81 26.73 -11.92
N GLU A 18 -11.53 25.65 -11.59
CA GLU A 18 -12.98 25.65 -11.47
C GLU A 18 -13.49 26.20 -10.13
N ILE A 19 -12.80 25.89 -9.03
CA ILE A 19 -13.29 26.20 -7.67
C ILE A 19 -12.52 27.34 -6.98
N GLY A 20 -11.44 27.82 -7.59
CA GLY A 20 -10.55 28.83 -7.02
C GLY A 20 -9.54 28.26 -6.02
N ASN A 21 -8.49 29.04 -5.75
CA ASN A 21 -7.33 28.59 -4.98
C ASN A 21 -7.65 28.30 -3.50
N ASP A 22 -8.48 29.12 -2.87
CA ASP A 22 -8.79 28.98 -1.44
C ASP A 22 -9.56 27.69 -1.16
N ARG A 23 -10.61 27.41 -1.95
CA ARG A 23 -11.39 26.17 -1.82
C ARG A 23 -10.57 24.95 -2.22
N TYR A 24 -9.70 25.07 -3.23
CA TYR A 24 -8.76 24.02 -3.59
C TYR A 24 -7.83 23.67 -2.42
N ASN A 25 -7.24 24.66 -1.76
CA ASN A 25 -6.32 24.42 -0.63
C ASN A 25 -7.04 23.77 0.55
N LEU A 26 -8.30 24.18 0.83
CA LEU A 26 -9.12 23.55 1.85
C LEU A 26 -9.35 22.06 1.56
N ILE A 27 -9.77 21.71 0.34
CA ILE A 27 -9.97 20.30 -0.06
C ILE A 27 -8.66 19.51 0.06
N VAL A 28 -7.53 20.08 -0.36
CA VAL A 28 -6.23 19.39 -0.27
C VAL A 28 -5.84 19.14 1.18
N GLU A 29 -6.11 20.07 2.09
CA GLU A 29 -5.80 19.91 3.51
C GLU A 29 -6.73 18.88 4.17
N GLU A 30 -8.04 18.95 3.92
CA GLU A 30 -9.04 18.00 4.45
C GLU A 30 -8.82 16.57 3.92
N THR A 31 -8.34 16.45 2.68
CA THR A 31 -8.04 15.15 2.06
C THR A 31 -6.64 14.63 2.39
N LYS A 32 -5.83 15.36 3.16
CA LYS A 32 -4.47 14.94 3.54
C LYS A 32 -4.53 13.77 4.53
N LEU A 33 -3.42 13.06 4.65
CA LEU A 33 -3.23 12.12 5.76
C LEU A 33 -2.22 12.72 6.73
N GLU A 34 -2.51 12.57 8.02
CA GLU A 34 -1.58 12.93 9.06
C GLU A 34 -0.31 12.07 8.94
N PRO A 35 0.88 12.70 8.89
CA PRO A 35 2.14 11.95 8.89
C PRO A 35 2.29 11.16 10.19
N VAL A 36 2.65 9.89 10.06
CA VAL A 36 3.06 9.09 11.23
C VAL A 36 4.52 9.41 11.54
N THR A 37 4.82 9.69 12.80
CA THR A 37 6.20 9.85 13.26
C THR A 37 6.80 8.46 13.50
N LEU A 38 7.93 8.18 12.84
CA LEU A 38 8.69 6.96 13.08
C LEU A 38 9.27 6.97 14.49
N SER A 39 9.34 5.79 15.10
CA SER A 39 10.04 5.57 16.36
C SER A 39 11.53 5.93 16.22
N THR A 40 12.17 6.22 17.34
CA THR A 40 13.63 6.45 17.38
C THR A 40 14.38 5.27 16.78
N TYR A 41 13.94 4.05 17.10
CA TYR A 41 14.54 2.84 16.57
C TYR A 41 14.41 2.75 15.04
N ALA A 42 13.20 2.91 14.50
CA ALA A 42 12.98 2.88 13.06
C ALA A 42 13.80 3.97 12.34
N THR A 43 13.88 5.17 12.92
CA THR A 43 14.65 6.29 12.38
C THR A 43 16.15 5.98 12.32
N GLU A 44 16.72 5.47 13.42
CA GLU A 44 18.14 5.09 13.48
C GLU A 44 18.46 3.98 12.48
N LEU A 45 17.59 2.97 12.37
CA LEU A 45 17.76 1.87 11.43
C LEU A 45 17.67 2.34 9.97
N SER A 46 16.66 3.15 9.62
CA SER A 46 16.53 3.72 8.28
C SER A 46 17.74 4.58 7.91
N ASN A 47 18.24 5.41 8.83
CA ASN A 47 19.43 6.22 8.57
C ASN A 47 20.67 5.36 8.31
N ALA A 48 20.89 4.33 9.13
CA ALA A 48 22.01 3.41 8.93
C ALA A 48 21.95 2.67 7.59
N LEU A 49 20.75 2.30 7.13
CA LEU A 49 20.54 1.67 5.81
C LEU A 49 20.75 2.66 4.66
N ASN A 50 20.31 3.92 4.80
CA ASN A 50 20.48 4.97 3.79
C ASN A 50 21.94 5.41 3.63
N GLU A 51 22.71 5.43 4.72
CA GLU A 51 24.13 5.79 4.71
C GLU A 51 25.03 4.64 4.24
N ALA A 52 24.53 3.41 4.29
CA ALA A 52 25.26 2.24 3.83
C ALA A 52 25.47 2.29 2.30
N SER A 53 26.65 1.85 1.86
CA SER A 53 26.89 1.69 0.42
C SER A 53 25.91 0.67 -0.19
N LEU A 54 25.54 0.87 -1.45
CA LEU A 54 24.53 0.10 -2.19
C LEU A 54 25.03 -1.30 -2.62
N SER A 55 25.52 -2.10 -1.67
CA SER A 55 25.83 -3.52 -1.85
C SER A 55 25.00 -4.35 -0.88
N SER A 56 24.51 -5.50 -1.34
CA SER A 56 23.70 -6.38 -0.49
C SER A 56 24.43 -6.80 0.79
N GLN A 57 25.75 -6.98 0.72
CA GLN A 57 26.56 -7.37 1.88
C GLN A 57 26.62 -6.25 2.92
N ILE A 58 26.88 -5.00 2.49
CA ILE A 58 27.02 -3.87 3.41
C ILE A 58 25.66 -3.48 3.99
N LEU A 59 24.59 -3.52 3.19
CA LEU A 59 23.21 -3.33 3.68
C LEU A 59 22.82 -4.37 4.73
N ARG A 60 23.19 -5.65 4.54
CA ARG A 60 22.99 -6.68 5.57
C ARG A 60 23.76 -6.38 6.83
N GLN A 61 25.01 -5.94 6.72
CA GLN A 61 25.81 -5.60 7.89
C GLN A 61 25.21 -4.41 8.64
N ALA A 62 24.75 -3.37 7.93
CA ALA A 62 24.05 -2.24 8.52
C ALA A 62 22.77 -2.69 9.25
N LEU A 63 21.98 -3.56 8.61
CA LEU A 63 20.78 -4.15 9.21
C LEU A 63 21.12 -4.93 10.49
N TYR A 64 22.16 -5.77 10.49
CA TYR A 64 22.54 -6.56 11.68
C TYR A 64 23.17 -5.74 12.80
N ASN A 65 23.88 -4.66 12.47
CA ASN A 65 24.51 -3.81 13.48
C ASN A 65 23.52 -2.88 14.18
N ASN A 66 22.44 -2.48 13.50
CA ASN A 66 21.51 -1.46 13.98
C ASN A 66 20.11 -1.99 14.27
N GLY A 67 19.73 -3.12 13.66
CA GLY A 67 18.47 -3.82 13.86
C GLY A 67 18.59 -5.05 14.77
N PHE A 68 17.52 -5.83 14.85
CA PHE A 68 17.38 -7.05 15.65
C PHE A 68 17.80 -6.85 17.12
N ARG A 69 17.38 -5.74 17.72
CA ARG A 69 17.67 -5.45 19.13
C ARG A 69 17.10 -6.52 20.06
N SER A 70 17.81 -6.79 21.14
CA SER A 70 17.42 -7.82 22.12
C SER A 70 16.16 -7.47 22.91
N ASP A 71 15.83 -6.18 23.02
CA ASP A 71 14.63 -5.65 23.67
C ASP A 71 13.48 -5.40 22.67
N PHE A 72 13.56 -5.99 21.47
CA PHE A 72 12.51 -5.87 20.47
C PHE A 72 11.15 -6.35 21.00
N ASP A 73 10.14 -5.53 20.75
CA ASP A 73 8.73 -5.81 21.03
C ASP A 73 7.93 -5.50 19.76
N LEU A 74 7.17 -6.49 19.28
CA LEU A 74 6.49 -6.41 17.98
C LEU A 74 5.49 -5.26 17.90
N VAL A 75 4.82 -4.92 19.01
CA VAL A 75 3.78 -3.90 19.03
C VAL A 75 4.39 -2.52 19.21
N ALA A 76 5.30 -2.38 20.17
CA ALA A 76 5.96 -1.11 20.48
C ALA A 76 6.96 -0.67 19.40
N HIS A 77 7.59 -1.62 18.71
CA HIS A 77 8.60 -1.37 17.68
C HIS A 77 8.14 -1.85 16.29
N ASN A 78 6.82 -1.75 16.02
CA ASN A 78 6.21 -2.25 14.79
C ASN A 78 6.86 -1.71 13.51
N ASP A 79 7.24 -0.45 13.49
CA ASP A 79 7.81 0.24 12.35
C ASP A 79 9.25 -0.21 12.07
N ALA A 80 10.08 -0.31 13.12
CA ALA A 80 11.42 -0.86 13.04
C ALA A 80 11.36 -2.33 12.63
N GLY A 81 10.46 -3.12 13.23
CA GLY A 81 10.23 -4.51 12.89
C GLY A 81 9.84 -4.68 11.43
N PHE A 82 8.96 -3.82 10.90
CA PHE A 82 8.60 -3.80 9.49
C PHE A 82 9.82 -3.52 8.60
N ILE A 83 10.64 -2.51 8.92
CA ILE A 83 11.87 -2.24 8.17
C ILE A 83 12.78 -3.47 8.17
N GLU A 84 13.04 -4.07 9.34
CA GLU A 84 13.95 -5.22 9.45
C GLU A 84 13.54 -6.41 8.59
N VAL A 85 12.29 -6.84 8.73
CA VAL A 85 11.80 -8.05 8.06
C VAL A 85 11.66 -7.82 6.57
N THR A 86 11.29 -6.61 6.14
CA THR A 86 11.13 -6.29 4.71
C THR A 86 12.48 -6.08 4.03
N THR A 87 13.39 -5.30 4.63
CA THR A 87 14.76 -5.10 4.14
C THR A 87 15.48 -6.44 4.00
N ARG A 88 15.44 -7.30 5.04
CA ARG A 88 16.05 -8.63 4.98
C ARG A 88 15.46 -9.48 3.84
N TYR A 89 14.14 -9.53 3.74
CA TYR A 89 13.45 -10.35 2.74
C TYR A 89 13.83 -9.98 1.31
N PHE A 90 13.87 -8.68 0.99
CA PHE A 90 14.28 -8.23 -0.34
C PHE A 90 15.77 -8.45 -0.60
N LEU A 91 16.64 -8.27 0.40
CA LEU A 91 18.06 -8.62 0.27
C LEU A 91 18.25 -10.12 -0.01
N ASP A 92 17.45 -10.99 0.60
CA ASP A 92 17.47 -12.44 0.36
C ASP A 92 17.05 -12.78 -1.07
N MET A 93 16.00 -12.13 -1.59
CA MET A 93 15.60 -12.31 -2.99
C MET A 93 16.64 -11.79 -3.97
N MET A 94 17.29 -10.65 -3.70
CA MET A 94 18.33 -10.09 -4.57
C MET A 94 19.58 -10.98 -4.65
N ASN A 95 19.94 -11.61 -3.53
CA ASN A 95 21.08 -12.51 -3.46
C ASN A 95 20.74 -13.95 -3.90
N SER A 96 19.46 -14.26 -4.10
CA SER A 96 19.03 -15.56 -4.60
C SER A 96 19.61 -15.80 -5.99
N PRO A 97 20.25 -16.96 -6.24
CA PRO A 97 20.72 -17.33 -7.57
C PRO A 97 19.61 -17.30 -8.64
N GLN A 98 18.36 -17.48 -8.22
CA GLN A 98 17.18 -17.36 -9.06
C GLN A 98 16.19 -16.35 -8.47
N ASN A 99 16.57 -15.07 -8.43
CA ASN A 99 15.70 -13.99 -7.96
C ASN A 99 14.34 -14.03 -8.69
N PRO A 100 13.23 -14.34 -7.97
CA PRO A 100 11.91 -14.42 -8.59
C PRO A 100 11.49 -13.07 -9.17
N ILE A 101 11.82 -11.94 -8.54
CA ILE A 101 11.40 -10.60 -8.96
C ILE A 101 11.94 -10.22 -10.36
N ASN A 102 12.98 -10.91 -10.85
CA ASN A 102 13.54 -10.68 -12.19
C ASN A 102 12.91 -11.58 -13.27
N LYS A 103 11.98 -12.48 -12.90
CA LYS A 103 11.29 -13.39 -13.83
C LYS A 103 9.91 -12.85 -14.21
N THR A 104 9.38 -13.34 -15.32
CA THR A 104 7.96 -13.16 -15.63
C THR A 104 7.11 -13.99 -14.67
N MET A 105 6.15 -13.36 -14.02
CA MET A 105 5.18 -14.00 -13.14
C MET A 105 3.80 -13.39 -13.33
N LEU A 106 2.78 -14.23 -13.29
CA LEU A 106 1.39 -13.81 -13.28
C LEU A 106 0.98 -13.26 -11.90
N GLU A 107 -0.11 -12.49 -11.89
CA GLU A 107 -0.65 -11.75 -10.73
C GLU A 107 -0.55 -12.47 -9.39
N ARG A 108 -1.14 -13.66 -9.26
CA ARG A 108 -1.21 -14.37 -7.96
C ARG A 108 0.15 -14.81 -7.45
N THR A 109 1.01 -15.29 -8.34
CA THR A 109 2.37 -15.71 -7.98
C THR A 109 3.18 -14.48 -7.58
N SER A 110 3.10 -13.40 -8.35
CA SER A 110 3.74 -12.13 -7.99
C SER A 110 3.25 -11.60 -6.65
N ALA A 111 1.94 -11.62 -6.40
CA ALA A 111 1.37 -11.10 -5.18
C ALA A 111 1.86 -11.81 -3.92
N ALA A 112 2.05 -13.13 -3.98
CA ALA A 112 2.61 -13.92 -2.88
C ALA A 112 4.02 -13.45 -2.48
N TYR A 113 4.85 -13.03 -3.44
CA TYR A 113 6.19 -12.50 -3.17
C TYR A 113 6.20 -11.02 -2.76
N LEU A 114 5.17 -10.25 -3.11
CA LEU A 114 5.17 -8.79 -2.99
C LEU A 114 4.14 -8.32 -1.96
N ILE A 115 2.95 -7.96 -2.42
CA ILE A 115 1.93 -7.27 -1.62
C ILE A 115 1.38 -8.12 -0.48
N ILE A 116 1.19 -9.43 -0.67
CA ILE A 116 0.69 -10.30 0.41
C ILE A 116 1.69 -10.32 1.56
N TYR A 117 2.98 -10.50 1.24
CA TYR A 117 4.04 -10.46 2.25
C TYR A 117 4.08 -9.11 2.97
N LEU A 118 4.16 -8.02 2.21
CA LEU A 118 4.28 -6.67 2.78
C LEU A 118 3.09 -6.28 3.65
N VAL A 119 1.87 -6.51 3.17
CA VAL A 119 0.66 -6.18 3.93
C VAL A 119 0.51 -7.05 5.18
N ASN A 120 0.85 -8.34 5.10
CA ASN A 120 0.88 -9.19 6.28
C ASN A 120 1.86 -8.68 7.34
N GLN A 121 3.08 -8.26 6.94
CA GLN A 121 4.05 -7.70 7.90
C GLN A 121 3.57 -6.37 8.47
N LEU A 122 2.95 -5.51 7.65
CA LEU A 122 2.47 -4.19 8.06
C LEU A 122 1.38 -4.26 9.14
N PHE A 123 0.45 -5.21 9.02
CA PHE A 123 -0.68 -5.33 9.95
C PHE A 123 -0.51 -6.41 11.01
N LEU A 124 0.59 -7.16 10.99
CA LEU A 124 0.87 -8.19 12.01
C LEU A 124 0.76 -7.66 13.46
N PRO A 125 1.26 -6.45 13.78
CA PRO A 125 1.18 -5.89 15.14
C PRO A 125 -0.25 -5.50 15.58
N ASN A 126 -1.20 -5.45 14.64
CA ASN A 126 -2.59 -5.08 14.90
C ASN A 126 -3.57 -6.19 14.49
N ASN A 127 -3.12 -7.45 14.47
CA ASN A 127 -3.92 -8.58 14.02
C ASN A 127 -5.07 -8.97 14.99
N ASP A 128 -5.09 -8.37 16.18
CA ASP A 128 -6.17 -8.43 17.17
C ASP A 128 -7.31 -7.46 16.83
N ILE A 129 -7.03 -6.43 16.04
CA ILE A 129 -8.00 -5.41 15.60
C ILE A 129 -8.39 -5.62 14.13
N ILE A 130 -7.43 -6.02 13.29
CA ILE A 130 -7.57 -6.15 11.84
C ILE A 130 -7.31 -7.59 11.40
N GLU A 131 -8.25 -8.15 10.63
CA GLU A 131 -8.09 -9.44 9.99
C GLU A 131 -7.86 -9.29 8.49
N LEU A 132 -6.81 -9.92 7.98
CA LEU A 132 -6.51 -10.00 6.55
C LEU A 132 -7.12 -11.24 5.94
N ALA A 133 -7.94 -11.05 4.91
CA ALA A 133 -8.46 -12.14 4.08
C ALA A 133 -7.94 -12.01 2.66
N TRP A 134 -7.35 -13.08 2.13
CA TRP A 134 -6.71 -13.09 0.82
C TRP A 134 -7.42 -14.02 -0.16
N LEU A 135 -7.28 -13.68 -1.43
CA LEU A 135 -7.67 -14.39 -2.65
C LEU A 135 -9.19 -14.57 -2.82
N GLU A 136 -9.71 -14.01 -3.92
CA GLU A 136 -11.12 -14.15 -4.35
C GLU A 136 -12.14 -13.94 -3.23
N ARG A 137 -11.91 -12.92 -2.38
CA ARG A 137 -12.76 -12.59 -1.25
C ARG A 137 -13.95 -11.77 -1.70
N GLU A 138 -15.13 -12.16 -1.25
CA GLU A 138 -16.34 -11.36 -1.39
C GLU A 138 -16.62 -10.62 -0.08
N PHE A 139 -17.14 -9.40 -0.20
CA PHE A 139 -17.72 -8.66 0.91
C PHE A 139 -19.17 -8.34 0.58
N TYR A 140 -20.06 -8.44 1.56
CA TYR A 140 -21.50 -8.38 1.28
C TYR A 140 -21.95 -7.04 0.66
N LEU A 141 -21.23 -5.95 0.93
CA LEU A 141 -21.50 -4.63 0.35
C LEU A 141 -20.96 -4.45 -1.08
N THR A 142 -20.16 -5.38 -1.61
CA THR A 142 -19.53 -5.25 -2.95
C THR A 142 -20.34 -5.86 -4.09
N ASP A 143 -21.65 -6.15 -3.89
CA ASP A 143 -22.49 -6.87 -4.87
C ASP A 143 -21.86 -8.20 -5.33
N ARG A 144 -21.21 -8.91 -4.39
CA ARG A 144 -20.47 -10.15 -4.68
C ARG A 144 -19.29 -9.95 -5.65
N SER A 145 -18.81 -8.72 -5.83
CA SER A 145 -17.53 -8.48 -6.48
C SER A 145 -16.42 -9.12 -5.65
N LYS A 146 -15.62 -9.95 -6.31
CA LYS A 146 -14.46 -10.61 -5.72
C LYS A 146 -13.24 -9.70 -5.76
N PHE A 147 -12.49 -9.69 -4.67
CA PHE A 147 -11.24 -8.94 -4.51
C PHE A 147 -10.11 -9.88 -4.11
N ASP A 148 -8.88 -9.50 -4.45
CA ASP A 148 -7.70 -10.30 -4.13
C ASP A 148 -7.31 -10.22 -2.66
N GLY A 149 -7.71 -9.14 -1.96
CA GLY A 149 -7.60 -9.07 -0.52
C GLY A 149 -8.61 -8.09 0.08
N ILE A 150 -8.99 -8.32 1.33
CA ILE A 150 -9.85 -7.43 2.11
C ILE A 150 -9.32 -7.40 3.53
N LEU A 151 -9.17 -6.20 4.10
CA LEU A 151 -8.99 -6.04 5.54
C LEU A 151 -10.35 -5.93 6.19
N PHE A 152 -10.57 -6.67 7.26
CA PHE A 152 -11.76 -6.61 8.09
C PHE A 152 -11.43 -6.14 9.49
N LYS A 153 -12.42 -5.55 10.17
CA LYS A 153 -12.39 -5.51 11.63
C LYS A 153 -12.56 -6.92 12.19
N VAL A 154 -11.71 -7.30 13.15
CA VAL A 154 -11.79 -8.58 13.86
C VAL A 154 -13.16 -8.75 14.55
N GLY A 155 -13.63 -10.00 14.63
CA GLY A 155 -14.90 -10.36 15.25
C GLY A 155 -15.99 -10.61 14.21
N ASN A 156 -16.78 -9.59 13.88
CA ASN A 156 -17.98 -9.75 13.04
C ASN A 156 -17.75 -9.47 11.54
N LYS A 157 -16.57 -8.99 11.13
CA LYS A 157 -16.19 -8.64 9.75
C LYS A 157 -17.20 -7.73 9.03
N SER A 158 -17.98 -6.95 9.78
CA SER A 158 -19.00 -6.08 9.20
C SER A 158 -18.42 -4.80 8.59
N ILE A 159 -17.16 -4.50 8.90
CA ILE A 159 -16.45 -3.31 8.43
C ILE A 159 -15.24 -3.78 7.61
N ALA A 160 -15.14 -3.27 6.39
CA ALA A 160 -14.01 -3.48 5.50
C ALA A 160 -13.30 -2.13 5.26
N PRO A 161 -12.29 -1.75 6.06
CA PRO A 161 -11.59 -0.47 5.87
C PRO A 161 -10.74 -0.42 4.59
N VAL A 162 -10.32 -1.58 4.06
CA VAL A 162 -9.40 -1.66 2.92
C VAL A 162 -9.79 -2.79 1.96
N ILE A 163 -9.77 -2.48 0.66
CA ILE A 163 -9.85 -3.47 -0.43
C ILE A 163 -8.51 -3.54 -1.17
N ILE A 164 -8.11 -4.73 -1.59
CA ILE A 164 -6.84 -4.98 -2.27
C ILE A 164 -7.09 -5.66 -3.62
N GLU A 165 -6.41 -5.18 -4.67
CA GLU A 165 -6.49 -5.73 -6.03
C GLU A 165 -5.09 -5.95 -6.62
N PHE A 166 -4.88 -7.09 -7.27
CA PHE A 166 -3.67 -7.41 -8.02
C PHE A 166 -3.92 -7.12 -9.49
N SER A 167 -3.60 -5.91 -9.93
CA SER A 167 -3.90 -5.43 -11.29
C SER A 167 -2.84 -5.79 -12.33
N GLY A 168 -1.82 -6.55 -11.95
CA GLY A 168 -0.80 -7.08 -12.86
C GLY A 168 0.28 -7.88 -12.14
N GLY A 169 0.92 -8.79 -12.88
CA GLY A 169 2.09 -9.53 -12.43
C GLY A 169 3.40 -8.79 -12.69
N ILE A 170 4.51 -9.54 -12.58
CA ILE A 170 5.86 -9.04 -12.85
C ILE A 170 6.24 -9.41 -14.29
N ASN A 171 6.62 -8.41 -15.10
CA ASN A 171 7.06 -8.61 -16.48
C ASN A 171 6.07 -9.45 -17.34
N ASP A 172 4.78 -9.44 -17.00
CA ASP A 172 3.74 -10.25 -17.64
C ASP A 172 3.01 -9.53 -18.78
N LYS A 173 3.45 -8.30 -19.10
CA LYS A 173 2.88 -7.43 -20.13
C LYS A 173 1.40 -7.10 -19.90
N THR A 174 0.97 -7.04 -18.63
CA THR A 174 -0.37 -6.57 -18.31
C THR A 174 -0.60 -5.18 -18.91
N SER A 175 -1.69 -5.04 -19.67
CA SER A 175 -2.01 -3.80 -20.37
C SER A 175 -2.44 -2.70 -19.40
N SER A 176 -2.14 -1.44 -19.75
CA SER A 176 -2.67 -0.28 -19.05
C SER A 176 -4.19 -0.27 -18.98
N ARG A 177 -4.87 -0.77 -20.03
CA ARG A 177 -6.33 -0.90 -20.07
C ARG A 177 -6.86 -1.83 -18.97
N LYS A 178 -6.21 -2.96 -18.73
CA LYS A 178 -6.59 -3.88 -17.64
C LYS A 178 -6.48 -3.15 -16.30
N ASN A 179 -5.34 -2.52 -16.04
CA ASN A 179 -5.12 -1.75 -14.82
C ASN A 179 -6.17 -0.62 -14.65
N SER A 180 -6.54 0.08 -15.71
CA SER A 180 -7.61 1.08 -15.66
C SER A 180 -8.97 0.49 -15.29
N ASN A 181 -9.32 -0.68 -15.83
CA ASN A 181 -10.57 -1.36 -15.49
C ASN A 181 -10.59 -1.80 -14.02
N ASP A 182 -9.46 -2.30 -13.51
CA ASP A 182 -9.33 -2.74 -12.13
C ASP A 182 -9.42 -1.55 -11.15
N ILE A 183 -8.79 -0.42 -11.49
CA ILE A 183 -8.97 0.85 -10.76
C ILE A 183 -10.45 1.25 -10.74
N GLU A 184 -11.14 1.19 -11.88
CA GLU A 184 -12.56 1.55 -11.96
C GLU A 184 -13.43 0.64 -11.08
N LYS A 185 -13.19 -0.68 -11.12
CA LYS A 185 -13.85 -1.68 -10.27
C LYS A 185 -13.63 -1.36 -8.79
N LEU A 186 -12.39 -1.07 -8.40
CA LEU A 186 -11.99 -0.79 -7.02
C LEU A 186 -12.73 0.44 -6.48
N TYR A 187 -12.62 1.59 -7.17
CA TYR A 187 -13.22 2.84 -6.71
C TYR A 187 -14.75 2.85 -6.76
N ARG A 188 -15.35 2.16 -7.73
CA ARG A 188 -16.81 1.99 -7.79
C ARG A 188 -17.34 1.27 -6.54
N ASN A 189 -16.65 0.21 -6.12
CA ASN A 189 -17.03 -0.55 -4.93
C ASN A 189 -16.75 0.21 -3.64
N MET A 190 -15.62 0.93 -3.55
CA MET A 190 -15.32 1.78 -2.39
C MET A 190 -16.38 2.86 -2.21
N ALA A 191 -16.73 3.60 -3.27
CA ALA A 191 -17.76 4.65 -3.18
C ALA A 191 -19.11 4.10 -2.73
N LYS A 192 -19.45 2.88 -3.14
CA LYS A 192 -20.67 2.20 -2.69
C LYS A 192 -20.58 1.85 -1.21
N ILE A 193 -19.51 1.20 -0.77
CA ILE A 193 -19.32 0.85 0.66
C ILE A 193 -19.40 2.11 1.50
N MET A 194 -18.69 3.18 1.11
CA MET A 194 -18.69 4.45 1.82
C MET A 194 -20.10 5.03 2.00
N LYS A 195 -20.93 4.95 0.95
CA LYS A 195 -22.33 5.35 1.00
C LYS A 195 -23.17 4.45 1.92
N ASP A 196 -23.00 3.15 1.85
CA ASP A 196 -23.79 2.17 2.61
C ASP A 196 -23.41 2.14 4.10
N THR A 197 -22.18 2.53 4.44
CA THR A 197 -21.67 2.57 5.83
C THR A 197 -21.57 3.98 6.40
N ASP A 198 -21.97 5.00 5.65
CA ASP A 198 -21.89 6.42 6.04
C ASP A 198 -20.51 6.83 6.58
N THR A 199 -19.45 6.52 5.80
CA THR A 199 -18.07 6.91 6.12
C THR A 199 -17.52 7.86 5.08
N ASP A 200 -16.75 8.85 5.54
CA ASP A 200 -16.11 9.85 4.68
C ASP A 200 -14.77 9.39 4.11
N GLN A 201 -14.26 8.24 4.54
CA GLN A 201 -13.03 7.70 3.97
C GLN A 201 -12.99 6.18 3.90
N MET A 202 -12.26 5.69 2.90
CA MET A 202 -11.90 4.29 2.73
C MET A 202 -10.54 4.19 2.04
N PHE A 203 -9.79 3.13 2.32
CA PHE A 203 -8.48 2.90 1.70
C PHE A 203 -8.52 1.73 0.72
N CYS A 204 -7.54 1.69 -0.17
CA CYS A 204 -7.28 0.52 -0.97
C CYS A 204 -5.79 0.37 -1.25
N MET A 205 -5.42 -0.86 -1.62
CA MET A 205 -4.07 -1.17 -2.04
C MET A 205 -4.11 -1.84 -3.41
N ARG A 206 -3.16 -1.48 -4.28
CA ARG A 206 -3.09 -2.06 -5.61
C ARG A 206 -1.65 -2.45 -5.93
N CYS A 207 -1.47 -3.65 -6.49
CA CYS A 207 -0.18 -4.09 -7.01
C CYS A 207 -0.22 -4.04 -8.54
N TYR A 208 0.67 -3.27 -9.16
CA TYR A 208 0.80 -3.19 -10.62
C TYR A 208 2.22 -2.77 -11.02
N GLY A 209 2.82 -3.48 -11.96
CA GLY A 209 4.09 -3.07 -12.57
C GLY A 209 5.24 -2.89 -11.56
N LEU A 210 5.44 -3.86 -10.66
CA LEU A 210 6.43 -3.80 -9.56
C LEU A 210 6.23 -2.61 -8.61
N ASN A 211 5.04 -2.04 -8.56
CA ASN A 211 4.69 -0.99 -7.60
C ASN A 211 3.51 -1.44 -6.74
N ILE A 212 3.55 -1.07 -5.47
CA ILE A 212 2.40 -1.14 -4.57
C ILE A 212 1.94 0.28 -4.32
N TYR A 213 0.69 0.55 -4.69
CA TYR A 213 0.02 1.81 -4.47
C TYR A 213 -0.86 1.68 -3.24
N PHE A 214 -0.64 2.56 -2.27
CA PHE A 214 -1.56 2.80 -1.17
C PHE A 214 -2.40 4.00 -1.55
N GLU A 215 -3.70 3.80 -1.64
CA GLU A 215 -4.62 4.80 -2.16
C GLU A 215 -5.77 5.03 -1.17
N LYS A 216 -6.34 6.23 -1.20
CA LYS A 216 -7.47 6.66 -0.39
C LYS A 216 -8.58 7.16 -1.29
N LEU A 217 -9.82 6.88 -0.91
CA LEU A 217 -11.01 7.58 -1.37
C LEU A 217 -11.57 8.37 -0.19
N HIS A 218 -11.85 9.65 -0.41
CA HIS A 218 -12.35 10.57 0.61
C HIS A 218 -13.55 11.35 0.07
N LYS A 219 -14.57 11.52 0.90
CA LYS A 219 -15.76 12.31 0.60
C LYS A 219 -15.64 13.67 1.29
N TYR A 220 -15.75 14.74 0.51
CA TYR A 220 -15.77 16.11 1.03
C TYR A 220 -16.79 16.94 0.21
N ASP A 221 -17.69 17.67 0.88
CA ASP A 221 -18.79 18.42 0.22
C ASP A 221 -19.59 17.58 -0.80
N ASP A 222 -19.91 16.32 -0.48
CA ASP A 222 -20.58 15.34 -1.37
C ASP A 222 -19.83 15.00 -2.67
N VAL A 223 -18.58 15.43 -2.82
CA VAL A 223 -17.68 15.05 -3.91
C VAL A 223 -16.68 14.02 -3.41
N MET A 224 -16.39 13.04 -4.27
CA MET A 224 -15.41 12.00 -3.98
C MET A 224 -14.05 12.37 -4.57
N TYR A 225 -13.01 12.27 -3.76
CA TYR A 225 -11.63 12.55 -4.11
C TYR A 225 -10.78 11.30 -3.89
N ARG A 226 -10.07 10.87 -4.93
CA ARG A 226 -9.06 9.82 -4.79
C ARG A 226 -7.67 10.42 -4.70
N SER A 227 -6.81 9.79 -3.92
CA SER A 227 -5.38 10.11 -3.87
C SER A 227 -4.55 8.85 -3.62
N ILE A 228 -3.38 8.80 -4.24
CA ILE A 228 -2.29 7.88 -3.92
C ILE A 228 -1.52 8.51 -2.76
N THR A 229 -1.57 7.86 -1.61
CA THR A 229 -0.97 8.35 -0.35
C THR A 229 0.47 7.89 -0.19
N ALA A 230 0.79 6.70 -0.72
CA ALA A 230 2.15 6.21 -0.83
C ALA A 230 2.29 5.31 -2.08
N ASN A 231 3.48 5.32 -2.66
CA ASN A 231 3.86 4.38 -3.71
C ASN A 231 5.18 3.73 -3.31
N ILE A 232 5.20 2.40 -3.27
CA ILE A 232 6.41 1.62 -2.99
C ILE A 232 6.80 0.92 -4.28
N GLU A 233 7.92 1.33 -4.87
CA GLU A 233 8.58 0.52 -5.90
C GLU A 233 9.20 -0.70 -5.22
N ILE A 234 8.85 -1.89 -5.68
CA ILE A 234 9.42 -3.12 -5.13
C ILE A 234 10.91 -3.20 -5.51
N PRO A 235 11.79 -3.29 -4.50
CA PRO A 235 13.22 -3.29 -4.75
C PRO A 235 13.65 -4.60 -5.39
N ASN A 236 14.26 -4.50 -6.58
CA ASN A 236 14.84 -5.63 -7.31
C ASN A 236 16.37 -5.55 -7.41
N THR A 237 16.97 -4.49 -6.88
CA THR A 237 18.41 -4.27 -6.75
C THR A 237 18.71 -3.51 -5.46
N PRO A 238 19.94 -3.60 -4.90
CA PRO A 238 20.33 -2.87 -3.69
C PRO A 238 20.14 -1.35 -3.78
N ARG A 239 20.15 -0.77 -4.98
CA ARG A 239 19.95 0.68 -5.20
C ARG A 239 18.51 1.13 -4.99
N LYS A 240 17.55 0.21 -5.08
CA LYS A 240 16.12 0.49 -4.98
C LYS A 240 15.54 0.13 -3.61
N LEU A 241 16.35 -0.52 -2.76
CA LEU A 241 16.00 -0.83 -1.38
C LEU A 241 15.99 0.44 -0.53
#